data_AF-A0A0P9D9N5-F1
#
_entry.id   AF-A0A0P9D9N5-F1
#
_cell.length_a   1.000
_cell.length_b   1.000
_cell.length_c   1.000
_cell.angle_alpha   90.00
_cell.angle_beta   90.00
_cell.angle_gamma   90.00
#
_symmetry.space_group_name_H-M   'P 1'
#
loop_
_entity.id
_entity.type
_entity.pdbx_description
1 polymer ?
#
loop_
_entity_poly.entity_id
_entity_poly.type
_entity_poly.pdbx_seq_one_letter_code
_entity_poly.pdbx_strand_id
1 'polypeptide(L)'
;MDQTQIIEALSELDPDELQAIAAALRDLLAARDSPTTMMSAPGVVAERMVRGVTYRLEHVRCGKPQCRCAGGACHGPYWYAYWFVNGKTRKRYIGKYFRTVQRE
;
A
#
# COMPACT_ATOMS: atom_id res chain seq x y z
N MET A 1 1.07 -1.44 -24.72
CA MET A 1 2.46 -1.90 -24.88
C MET A 1 2.69 -3.07 -23.95
N ASP A 2 3.10 -4.20 -24.50
CA ASP A 2 3.64 -5.30 -23.70
C ASP A 2 5.13 -5.06 -23.39
N GLN A 3 5.75 -5.92 -22.56
CA GLN A 3 7.13 -5.75 -22.11
C GLN A 3 8.14 -5.68 -23.26
N THR A 4 7.94 -6.44 -24.33
CA THR A 4 8.83 -6.48 -25.48
C THR A 4 8.83 -5.14 -26.23
N GLN A 5 7.65 -4.55 -26.44
CA GLN A 5 7.51 -3.23 -27.08
C GLN A 5 8.20 -2.12 -26.26
N ILE A 6 8.24 -2.26 -24.93
CA ILE A 6 8.93 -1.29 -24.06
C ILE A 6 10.45 -1.42 -24.20
N ILE A 7 10.97 -2.65 -24.26
CA ILE A 7 12.42 -2.88 -24.39
C ILE A 7 12.94 -2.40 -25.74
N GLU A 8 12.23 -2.68 -26.84
CA GLU A 8 12.61 -2.18 -28.17
C GLU A 8 12.62 -0.65 -28.21
N ALA A 9 11.63 0.02 -27.60
CA ALA A 9 11.63 1.48 -27.55
C ALA A 9 12.81 2.05 -26.75
N LEU A 10 13.28 1.33 -25.72
CA LEU A 10 14.43 1.76 -24.92
C LEU A 10 15.77 1.47 -25.60
N SER A 11 15.87 0.46 -26.48
CA SER A 11 17.13 0.14 -27.16
C SER A 11 17.58 1.18 -28.18
N GLU A 12 16.68 2.06 -28.62
CA GLU A 12 16.98 3.15 -29.56
C GLU A 12 17.54 4.41 -28.87
N LEU A 13 17.56 4.44 -27.53
CA LEU A 13 18.05 5.59 -26.76
C LEU A 13 19.55 5.53 -26.52
N ASP A 14 20.17 6.68 -26.35
CA ASP A 14 21.58 6.75 -25.99
C ASP A 14 21.83 6.37 -24.51
N PRO A 15 23.08 6.11 -24.10
CA PRO A 15 23.39 5.70 -22.72
C PRO A 15 22.96 6.72 -21.65
N ASP A 16 23.02 8.01 -21.93
CA ASP A 16 22.66 9.07 -20.97
C ASP A 16 21.14 9.12 -20.78
N GLU A 17 20.38 9.03 -21.87
CA GLU A 17 18.91 8.94 -21.85
C GLU A 17 18.43 7.69 -21.11
N LEU A 18 19.05 6.53 -21.38
CA LEU A 18 18.79 5.29 -20.65
C LEU A 18 19.06 5.42 -19.16
N GLN A 19 20.16 6.09 -18.79
CA GLN A 19 20.53 6.28 -17.40
C GLN A 19 19.56 7.23 -16.67
N ALA A 20 19.08 8.27 -17.35
CA ALA A 20 18.05 9.17 -16.83
C ALA A 20 16.73 8.43 -16.58
N ILE A 21 16.29 7.58 -17.52
CA ILE A 21 15.10 6.74 -17.35
C ILE A 21 15.29 5.75 -16.19
N ALA A 22 16.45 5.10 -16.08
CA ALA A 22 16.74 4.18 -14.99
C ALA A 22 16.68 4.87 -13.61
N ALA A 23 17.20 6.10 -13.51
CA ALA A 23 17.09 6.92 -12.31
C ALA A 23 15.63 7.27 -11.98
N ALA A 24 14.87 7.75 -12.97
CA ALA A 24 13.46 8.08 -12.79
C ALA A 24 12.62 6.86 -12.39
N LEU A 25 12.88 5.68 -12.97
CA LEU A 25 12.23 4.42 -12.57
C LEU A 25 12.59 4.03 -11.14
N ARG A 26 13.85 4.19 -10.73
CA ARG A 26 14.30 3.94 -9.37
C ARG A 26 13.58 4.86 -8.38
N ASP A 27 13.46 6.14 -8.70
CA ASP A 27 12.75 7.12 -7.87
C ASP A 27 11.25 6.81 -7.80
N LEU A 28 10.62 6.42 -8.91
CA LEU A 28 9.22 6.00 -8.95
C LEU A 28 8.97 4.74 -8.11
N LEU A 29 9.87 3.76 -8.16
CA LEU A 29 9.79 2.57 -7.32
C LEU A 29 10.00 2.93 -5.84
N ALA A 30 11.01 3.74 -5.53
CA ALA A 30 11.28 4.22 -4.18
C ALA A 30 10.13 5.06 -3.61
N ALA A 31 9.44 5.85 -4.43
CA ALA A 31 8.25 6.60 -4.04
C ALA A 31 7.04 5.69 -3.81
N ARG A 32 6.94 4.57 -4.54
CA ARG A 32 5.87 3.57 -4.37
C ARG A 32 6.11 2.67 -3.16
N ASP A 33 7.37 2.37 -2.88
CA ASP A 33 7.80 1.58 -1.72
C ASP A 33 7.94 2.45 -0.46
N SER A 34 8.12 3.76 -0.62
CA SER A 34 7.99 4.71 0.47
C SER A 34 6.57 4.61 1.00
N PRO A 35 6.38 4.25 2.28
CA PRO A 35 5.09 4.50 2.91
C PRO A 35 4.88 5.99 2.77
N THR A 36 3.85 6.39 2.01
CA THR A 36 3.43 7.79 2.00
C THR A 36 3.22 8.12 3.48
N THR A 37 4.14 8.87 4.07
CA THR A 37 4.09 9.25 5.48
C THR A 37 3.03 10.35 5.58
N MET A 38 1.79 10.00 5.23
CA MET A 38 0.62 10.63 5.78
C MET A 38 0.52 10.08 7.19
N MET A 39 0.52 10.98 8.18
CA MET A 39 0.33 10.70 9.60
C MET A 39 -0.41 9.38 9.82
N SER A 40 0.32 8.32 10.18
CA SER A 40 -0.28 7.01 10.43
C SER A 40 -1.44 7.19 11.40
N ALA A 41 -2.63 6.75 10.99
CA ALA A 41 -3.83 6.92 11.82
C ALA A 41 -3.61 6.28 13.21
N PRO A 42 -4.21 6.83 14.28
CA PRO A 42 -4.09 6.25 15.61
C PRO A 42 -4.44 4.76 15.61
N GLY A 43 -3.50 3.92 16.07
CA GLY A 43 -3.66 2.47 16.13
C GLY A 43 -2.98 1.69 14.99
N VAL A 44 -2.42 2.36 13.97
CA VAL A 44 -1.62 1.71 12.92
C VAL A 44 -0.21 1.39 13.45
N VAL A 45 0.14 0.11 13.46
CA VAL A 45 1.45 -0.44 13.89
C VAL A 45 2.42 -0.52 12.73
N ALA A 46 1.94 -0.85 11.53
CA ALA A 46 2.74 -0.90 10.31
C ALA A 46 1.88 -0.54 9.10
N GLU A 47 2.47 0.10 8.10
CA GLU A 47 1.83 0.41 6.82
C GLU A 47 2.75 0.03 5.67
N ARG A 48 2.19 -0.45 4.56
CA ARG A 48 2.91 -0.67 3.30
C ARG A 48 2.00 -0.47 2.09
N MET A 49 2.53 0.04 1.00
CA MET A 49 1.82 0.12 -0.27
C MET A 49 2.28 -1.00 -1.22
N VAL A 50 1.34 -1.76 -1.78
CA VAL A 50 1.63 -2.79 -2.79
C VAL A 50 0.63 -2.67 -3.92
N ARG A 51 1.12 -2.40 -5.15
CA ARG A 51 0.29 -2.30 -6.37
C ARG A 51 -0.92 -1.36 -6.24
N GLY A 52 -0.73 -0.20 -5.59
CA GLY A 52 -1.77 0.80 -5.40
C GLY A 52 -2.80 0.45 -4.32
N VAL A 53 -2.51 -0.53 -3.47
CA VAL A 53 -3.30 -0.87 -2.28
C VAL A 53 -2.46 -0.57 -1.04
N THR A 54 -3.02 0.19 -0.10
CA THR A 54 -2.40 0.46 1.20
C THR A 54 -2.79 -0.63 2.18
N TYR A 55 -1.81 -1.32 2.74
CA TYR A 55 -2.01 -2.34 3.76
C TYR A 55 -1.58 -1.78 5.11
N ARG A 56 -2.44 -1.91 6.11
CA ARG A 56 -2.16 -1.45 7.48
C ARG A 56 -2.33 -2.59 8.47
N LEU A 57 -1.41 -2.71 9.40
CA LEU A 57 -1.51 -3.56 10.58
C LEU A 57 -2.02 -2.69 11.73
N GLU A 58 -3.28 -2.88 12.15
CA GLU A 58 -3.98 -1.90 12.98
C GLU A 58 -4.65 -2.53 14.20
N HIS A 59 -4.61 -1.79 15.31
CA HIS A 59 -5.48 -2.03 16.44
C HIS A 59 -6.86 -1.40 16.21
N VAL A 60 -7.93 -2.13 16.48
CA VAL A 60 -9.31 -1.70 16.18
C VAL A 60 -10.22 -1.75 17.40
N ARG A 61 -11.18 -0.83 17.48
CA ARG A 61 -12.30 -0.88 18.42
C ARG A 61 -13.49 -1.55 17.75
N CYS A 62 -14.15 -2.49 18.43
CA CYS A 62 -15.31 -3.19 17.86
C CYS A 62 -16.64 -2.42 18.02
N GLY A 63 -16.64 -1.31 18.76
CA GLY A 63 -17.84 -0.47 18.98
C GLY A 63 -18.84 -1.03 20.00
N LYS A 64 -18.63 -2.24 20.54
CA LYS A 64 -19.52 -2.80 21.56
C LYS A 64 -19.27 -2.15 22.92
N PRO A 65 -20.28 -1.61 23.62
CA PRO A 65 -20.10 -0.84 24.86
C PRO A 65 -19.49 -1.68 25.99
N GLN A 66 -19.86 -2.95 26.07
CA GLN A 66 -19.37 -3.91 27.07
C GLN A 66 -18.04 -4.59 26.69
N CYS A 67 -17.42 -4.22 25.57
CA CYS A 67 -16.14 -4.81 25.20
C CYS A 67 -14.99 -4.11 25.91
N ARG A 68 -13.96 -4.88 26.32
CA ARG A 68 -12.72 -4.34 26.90
C ARG A 68 -12.05 -3.28 26.03
N CYS A 69 -12.27 -3.28 24.71
CA CYS A 69 -11.75 -2.24 23.83
C CYS A 69 -12.38 -0.85 24.03
N ALA A 70 -13.52 -0.74 24.71
CA ALA A 70 -14.12 0.53 25.07
C ALA A 70 -13.29 1.27 26.14
N GLY A 71 -12.67 0.53 27.08
CA GLY A 71 -11.81 1.06 28.13
C GLY A 71 -10.34 1.24 27.74
N GLY A 72 -10.00 1.09 26.46
CA GLY A 72 -8.64 1.35 25.93
C GLY A 72 -7.88 0.13 25.40
N ALA A 73 -8.31 -1.10 25.72
CA ALA A 73 -7.66 -2.33 25.23
C ALA A 73 -8.17 -2.72 23.82
N CYS A 74 -7.69 -2.02 22.78
CA CYS A 74 -8.09 -2.28 21.39
C CYS A 74 -7.79 -3.73 20.94
N HIS A 75 -8.58 -4.24 19.99
CA HIS A 75 -8.35 -5.56 19.39
C HIS A 75 -7.23 -5.51 18.35
N GLY A 76 -6.62 -6.67 18.10
CA GLY A 76 -5.60 -6.82 17.05
C GLY A 76 -4.18 -6.92 17.60
N PRO A 77 -3.17 -6.49 16.83
CA PRO A 77 -3.33 -5.82 15.54
C PRO A 77 -3.71 -6.79 14.42
N TYR A 78 -4.46 -6.30 13.43
CA TYR A 78 -4.85 -7.08 12.25
C TYR A 78 -4.53 -6.34 10.96
N TRP A 79 -4.25 -7.08 9.91
CA TRP A 79 -4.06 -6.54 8.57
C TRP A 79 -5.39 -6.16 7.93
N TYR A 80 -5.41 -4.96 7.37
CA TYR A 80 -6.44 -4.43 6.49
C TYR A 80 -5.80 -3.94 5.19
N ALA A 81 -6.51 -4.09 4.08
CA ALA A 81 -6.18 -3.47 2.79
C ALA A 81 -7.13 -2.30 2.53
N TYR A 82 -6.62 -1.22 1.94
CA TYR A 82 -7.34 -0.01 1.58
C TYR A 82 -7.01 0.39 0.14
N TRP A 83 -8.03 0.74 -0.64
CA TRP A 83 -7.84 1.25 -2.00
C TRP A 83 -8.99 2.19 -2.40
N PHE A 84 -8.74 3.06 -3.37
CA PHE A 84 -9.74 3.98 -3.89
C PHE A 84 -10.38 3.41 -5.16
N VAL A 85 -11.71 3.43 -5.24
CA VAL A 85 -12.47 3.05 -6.43
C VAL A 85 -13.75 3.87 -6.50
N ASN A 86 -14.04 4.45 -7.67
CA ASN A 86 -15.24 5.26 -7.94
C ASN A 86 -15.51 6.35 -6.89
N GLY A 87 -14.48 7.13 -6.54
CA GLY A 87 -14.62 8.22 -5.58
C GLY A 87 -14.70 7.80 -4.11
N LYS A 88 -14.60 6.50 -3.80
CA LYS A 88 -14.78 5.96 -2.44
C LYS A 88 -13.61 5.09 -2.01
N THR A 89 -13.21 5.23 -0.75
CA THR A 89 -12.25 4.32 -0.12
C THR A 89 -12.93 2.99 0.22
N ARG A 90 -12.42 1.90 -0.34
CA ARG A 90 -12.75 0.53 0.05
C ARG A 90 -11.74 0.04 1.06
N LYS A 91 -12.19 -0.88 1.92
CA LYS A 91 -11.32 -1.59 2.86
C LYS A 91 -11.68 -3.07 2.92
N ARG A 92 -10.68 -3.93 3.18
CA ARG A 92 -10.85 -5.38 3.36
C ARG A 92 -10.04 -5.88 4.54
N TYR A 93 -10.67 -6.63 5.42
CA TYR A 93 -10.00 -7.34 6.51
C TYR A 93 -9.23 -8.55 5.97
N ILE A 94 -7.97 -8.70 6.38
CA ILE A 94 -7.09 -9.80 5.96
C ILE A 94 -6.86 -10.80 7.10
N GLY A 95 -6.69 -10.29 8.32
CA GLY A 95 -6.44 -11.10 9.53
C GLY A 95 -5.06 -10.87 10.15
N LYS A 96 -4.59 -11.83 10.96
CA LYS A 96 -3.35 -11.67 11.75
C LYS A 96 -2.07 -11.68 10.90
N TYR A 97 -2.07 -12.41 9.79
CA TYR A 97 -0.91 -12.58 8.92
C TYR A 97 -1.09 -11.80 7.61
N PHE A 98 -0.01 -11.16 7.15
CA PHE A 98 -0.02 -10.37 5.93
C PHE A 98 -0.29 -11.24 4.70
N ARG A 99 -1.21 -10.79 3.85
CA ARG A 99 -1.47 -11.33 2.52
C ARG A 99 -1.92 -10.21 1.59
N THR A 100 -1.48 -10.25 0.35
CA THR A 100 -1.98 -9.34 -0.68
C THR A 100 -3.38 -9.75 -1.13
N VAL A 101 -4.21 -8.78 -1.49
CA VAL A 101 -5.55 -9.01 -2.04
C VAL A 101 -5.59 -8.61 -3.51
N GLN A 102 -6.41 -9.31 -4.31
CA GLN A 102 -6.77 -8.85 -5.65
C GLN A 102 -7.87 -7.78 -5.52
N ARG A 103 -7.81 -6.75 -6.37
CA ARG A 103 -8.84 -5.71 -6.45
C ARG A 103 -10.03 -6.29 -7.22
N GLU A 104 -11.19 -6.35 -6.58
CA GLU A 104 -12.49 -6.63 -7.22
C GLU A 104 -13.03 -5.39 -7.94
#